data_AF-A0A6M0BZS2-F1
#
_entry.id   AF-A0A6M0BZS2-F1
#
_cell.length_a   1.000
_cell.length_b   1.000
_cell.length_c   1.000
_cell.angle_alpha   90.00
_cell.angle_beta   90.00
_cell.angle_gamma   90.00
#
_symmetry.space_group_name_H-M   'P 1'
#
loop_
_entity.id
_entity.type
_entity.pdbx_description
1 polymer ?
#
loop_
_entity_poly.entity_id
_entity_poly.type
_entity_poly.pdbx_seq_one_letter_code
_entity_poly.pdbx_strand_id
1 'polypeptide(L)' 'MQTGKLIVLTGPSGVGKGTLVKSLLERHPELVLSISM' A
#
# COMPACT_ATOMS: atom_id res chain seq x y z
N MET A 1 -6.87 -9.89 -20.28
CA MET A 1 -6.39 -8.87 -19.34
C MET A 1 -6.53 -9.43 -17.94
N GLN A 2 -5.47 -9.50 -17.13
CA GLN A 2 -5.61 -9.88 -15.72
C GLN A 2 -5.99 -8.63 -14.92
N THR A 3 -7.05 -8.73 -14.12
CA THR A 3 -7.45 -7.65 -13.20
C THR A 3 -6.53 -7.67 -11.99
N GLY A 4 -5.87 -6.54 -11.71
CA GLY A 4 -5.09 -6.36 -10.49
C GLY A 4 -5.97 -6.42 -9.23
N LYS A 5 -5.38 -6.76 -8.08
CA LYS A 5 -6.08 -6.72 -6.78
C LYS A 5 -5.94 -5.34 -6.15
N LEU A 6 -7.05 -4.73 -5.79
CA LEU A 6 -7.06 -3.53 -4.95
C LEU A 6 -6.97 -3.94 -3.48
N ILE A 7 -6.00 -3.38 -2.76
CA ILE A 7 -5.79 -3.61 -1.33
C ILE A 7 -5.90 -2.26 -0.62
N VAL A 8 -6.78 -2.17 0.38
CA VAL A 8 -6.97 -0.95 1.18
C VAL A 8 -6.39 -1.18 2.57
N LEU A 9 -5.40 -0.35 2.94
CA LEU A 9 -4.81 -0.35 4.28
C LEU A 9 -5.46 0.75 5.13
N THR A 10 -6.24 0.33 6.13
CA THR A 10 -6.97 1.22 7.05
C THR A 10 -6.50 1.06 8.50
N GLY A 11 -6.71 2.09 9.33
CA GLY A 11 -6.37 2.11 10.75
C GLY A 11 -6.24 3.53 11.32
N PRO A 12 -6.27 3.72 12.65
CA PRO A 12 -6.14 5.03 13.31
C PRO A 12 -4.89 5.82 12.90
N SER A 13 -4.86 7.12 13.19
CA SER A 13 -3.64 7.91 13.02
C SER A 13 -2.52 7.37 13.93
N GLY A 14 -1.28 7.38 13.46
CA GLY A 14 -0.10 6.93 14.24
C GLY A 14 0.17 5.42 14.30
N VAL A 15 -0.70 4.55 13.78
CA VAL A 15 -0.52 3.07 13.87
C VAL A 15 0.56 2.47 12.95
N GLY A 16 1.32 3.31 12.23
CA GLY A 16 2.42 2.83 11.38
C GLY A 16 2.04 2.39 9.96
N LYS A 17 0.87 2.78 9.43
CA LYS A 17 0.44 2.43 8.05
C LYS A 17 1.46 2.84 6.99
N GLY A 18 2.03 4.05 7.08
CA GLY A 18 3.05 4.53 6.14
C GLY A 18 4.35 3.70 6.22
N THR A 19 4.74 3.30 7.43
CA THR A 19 5.88 2.39 7.65
C THR A 19 5.65 1.04 6.99
N LEU A 20 4.45 0.45 7.16
CA LEU A 20 4.08 -0.81 6.52
C LEU A 20 4.06 -0.69 4.98
N VAL A 21 3.45 0.38 4.44
CA VAL A 21 3.41 0.66 3.00
C VAL A 21 4.82 0.73 2.42
N LYS A 22 5.74 1.43 3.10
CA LYS A 22 7.14 1.51 2.66
C LYS A 22 7.79 0.13 2.58
N SER A 23 7.68 -0.68 3.64
CA SER A 23 8.23 -2.05 3.64
C SER A 23 7.58 -2.97 2.61
N LEU A 24 6.29 -2.77 2.28
CA LEU A 24 5.62 -3.51 1.22
C LEU A 24 6.18 -3.17 -0.15
N LEU A 25 6.37 -1.88 -0.46
CA LEU A 25 6.95 -1.43 -1.73
C LEU A 25 8.41 -1.89 -1.91
N GLU A 26 9.19 -1.96 -0.83
CA GLU A 26 10.56 -2.47 -0.86
C GLU A 26 10.61 -3.98 -1.15
N ARG A 27 9.67 -4.77 -0.62
CA ARG A 27 9.65 -6.23 -0.76
C ARG A 27 8.91 -6.72 -2.01
N HIS A 28 7.97 -5.93 -2.49
CA HIS A 28 7.09 -6.25 -3.62
C HIS A 28 7.10 -5.09 -4.62
N PRO A 29 8.14 -5.00 -5.48
CA PRO A 29 8.29 -3.91 -6.44
C PRO A 29 7.19 -3.88 -7.51
N GLU A 30 6.39 -4.94 -7.64
CA GLU A 30 5.21 -4.99 -8.49
C GLU A 30 4.00 -4.21 -7.95
N LEU A 31 4.02 -3.82 -6.66
CA LEU A 31 2.93 -3.06 -6.05
C LEU A 31 2.99 -1.59 -6.48
N VAL A 32 1.81 -1.02 -6.70
CA VAL A 32 1.64 0.41 -7.01
C VAL A 32 0.90 1.08 -5.86
N LEU A 33 1.49 2.12 -5.28
CA LEU A 33 0.82 2.96 -4.30
C LEU A 33 -0.06 3.99 -5.03
N SER A 34 -1.37 3.95 -4.78
CA SER A 34 -2.29 4.99 -5.21
C SER A 34 -2.34 6.10 -4.16
N ILE A 35 -2.09 7.33 -4.58
CA ILE A 35 -2.25 8.55 -3.77
C ILE A 35 -3.43 9.35 -4.31
N SER A 36 -4.36 9.72 -3.44
CA SER A 36 -5.41 10.70 -3.76
C SER A 36 -4.88 12.08 -3.38
N MET A 37 -4.85 13.01 -4.35
CA MET A 37 -4.46 14.40 -4.14
C MET A 37 -5.52 15.16 -3.34
#